data_AF-A0A497A9H3-F1
#
_entry.id   AF-A0A497A9H3-F1
#
_cell.length_a   1.000
_cell.length_b   1.000
_cell.length_c   1.000
_cell.angle_alpha   90.00
_cell.angle_beta   90.00
_cell.angle_gamma   90.00
#
_symmetry.space_group_name_H-M   'P 1'
#
loop_
_entity.id
_entity.type
_entity.pdbx_description
1 polymer ?
#
loop_
_entity_poly.entity_id
_entity_poly.type
_entity_poly.pdbx_seq_one_letter_code
_entity_poly.pdbx_strand_id
1 'polypeptide(L)'
;MRETHVTNHPLSNLSLSELVERLLKAERAERARLFQRLIEEEQELSLLNLLKAYEDKVPLVLQMMDVKSVVELFEELDDYYIMKALFGNFRAVDEEKRQKILEGLSQRKTALLLNRMSIGVDNPKAAAKILRDLPIQAASGVVDSMEIASAIRILREMPIDDKVRIMAGLTPERAAALVEAMLGPENVVRSARSANILHRLDDPGKRQILGKLKPEQAQRVLAQMKQWGESEFDTIDPRQAVLRLAEMCPEEAAAELDKANPEKMVDILKLCDAGKAAGVLTIIARHDPKKVADLLEETNEKIIIGFRGRGRQRACVEEIYMCPAAGILENMDMSLAGNINVLELMRGEVLESILDRIPDEKRAEIALLRKGKELPMKLSVSLQLFTVGKGTRKTVNLGHGRK
;
A
#
# COMPACT_ATOMS: atom_id res chain seq x y z
N MET A 1 28.66 47.35 5.36
CA MET A 1 28.11 46.00 5.11
C MET A 1 29.04 45.02 5.81
N ARG A 2 28.64 44.47 6.96
CA ARG A 2 29.40 43.44 7.66
C ARG A 2 28.86 42.09 7.20
N GLU A 3 29.65 41.39 6.39
CA GLU A 3 29.45 39.97 6.11
C GLU A 3 29.67 39.20 7.42
N THR A 4 28.58 38.70 7.99
CA THR A 4 28.64 37.71 9.07
C THR A 4 29.00 36.37 8.45
N HIS A 5 30.29 36.04 8.46
CA HIS A 5 30.75 34.66 8.35
C HIS A 5 30.18 33.85 9.53
N VAL A 6 29.02 33.22 9.33
CA VAL A 6 28.60 32.11 10.19
C VAL A 6 29.48 30.93 9.78
N THR A 7 30.52 30.68 10.57
CA THR A 7 31.30 29.45 10.47
C THR A 7 30.36 28.26 10.69
N ASN A 8 29.95 27.62 9.60
CA ASN A 8 29.15 26.40 9.62
C ASN A 8 30.02 25.24 10.11
N HIS A 9 30.24 25.15 11.41
CA HIS A 9 30.80 23.95 12.01
C HIS A 9 29.83 22.77 11.80
N PRO A 10 30.31 21.59 11.38
CA PRO A 10 29.46 20.41 11.22
C PRO A 10 28.78 20.07 12.54
N LEU A 11 27.46 19.97 12.54
CA LEU A 11 26.67 19.57 13.71
C LEU A 11 27.01 18.14 14.11
N SER A 12 27.32 17.30 13.13
CA SER A 12 27.84 15.94 13.31
C SER A 12 29.13 15.86 14.14
N ASN A 13 29.89 16.94 14.33
CA ASN A 13 31.11 16.95 15.16
C ASN A 13 30.88 17.37 16.61
N LEU A 14 29.72 17.94 16.95
CA LEU A 14 29.39 18.36 18.30
C LEU A 14 29.08 17.15 19.19
N SER A 15 29.33 17.26 20.50
CA SER A 15 28.88 16.26 21.46
C SER A 15 27.34 16.22 21.54
N LEU A 16 26.77 15.10 21.99
CA LEU A 16 25.32 14.94 22.10
C LEU A 16 24.68 15.99 23.03
N SER A 17 25.34 16.30 24.16
CA SER A 17 24.88 17.32 25.10
C SER A 17 24.87 18.73 24.49
N GLU A 18 25.92 19.10 23.75
CA GLU A 18 25.99 20.39 23.06
C GLU A 18 24.92 20.52 21.97
N LEU A 19 24.65 19.44 21.23
CA LEU A 19 23.60 19.41 20.21
C LEU A 19 22.22 19.62 20.83
N VAL A 20 21.89 18.86 21.88
CA VAL A 20 20.61 18.96 22.57
C VAL A 20 20.44 20.36 23.18
N GLU A 21 21.46 20.88 23.86
CA GLU A 21 21.42 22.23 24.43
C GLU A 21 21.20 23.30 23.35
N ARG A 22 21.91 23.20 22.22
CA ARG A 22 21.78 24.13 21.10
C ARG A 22 20.38 24.08 20.49
N LEU A 23 19.80 22.89 20.32
CA LEU A 23 18.43 22.73 19.84
C LEU A 23 17.41 23.32 20.81
N LEU A 24 17.54 23.04 22.11
CA LEU A 24 16.59 23.53 23.12
C LEU A 24 16.64 25.06 23.28
N LYS A 25 17.83 25.67 23.14
CA LYS A 25 18.00 27.14 23.18
C LYS A 25 17.54 27.86 21.91
N ALA A 26 17.48 27.17 20.77
CA ALA A 26 17.03 27.76 19.51
C ALA A 26 15.52 28.03 19.52
N GLU A 27 15.11 29.11 18.85
CA GLU A 27 13.71 29.39 18.54
C GLU A 27 13.13 28.30 17.62
N ARG A 28 11.79 28.14 17.60
CA ARG A 28 11.10 27.02 16.93
C ARG A 28 11.56 26.75 15.49
N ALA A 29 11.54 27.78 14.63
CA ALA A 29 11.92 27.64 13.23
C ALA A 29 13.41 27.30 13.05
N GLU A 30 14.28 27.89 13.87
CA GLU A 30 15.71 27.63 13.81
C GLU A 30 16.06 26.24 14.37
N ARG A 31 15.36 25.80 15.42
CA ARG A 31 15.47 24.44 15.95
C ARG A 31 15.15 23.40 14.87
N ALA A 32 14.07 23.59 14.11
CA ALA A 32 13.71 22.72 13.00
C ALA A 32 14.78 22.69 11.91
N ARG A 33 15.32 23.87 11.52
CA ARG A 33 16.41 23.97 10.54
C ARG A 33 17.69 23.28 11.01
N LEU A 34 18.09 23.48 12.27
CA LEU A 34 19.27 22.83 12.83
C LEU A 34 19.11 21.32 12.89
N PHE A 35 17.94 20.82 13.29
CA PHE A 35 17.68 19.39 13.32
C PHE A 35 17.61 18.78 11.90
N GLN A 36 17.00 19.49 10.95
CA GLN A 36 17.00 19.11 9.53
C GLN A 36 18.43 18.98 9.01
N ARG A 37 19.28 19.98 9.27
CA ARG A 37 20.69 19.95 8.88
C ARG A 37 21.44 18.77 9.48
N LEU A 38 21.19 18.44 10.76
CA LEU A 38 21.79 17.26 11.39
C LEU A 38 21.42 15.97 10.62
N ILE A 39 20.14 15.82 10.24
CA ILE A 39 19.68 14.66 9.46
C ILE A 39 20.37 14.62 8.09
N GLU A 40 20.49 15.76 7.40
CA GLU A 40 21.13 15.85 6.08
C GLU A 40 22.64 15.55 6.16
N GLU A 41 23.34 16.09 7.15
CA GLU A 41 24.76 15.81 7.38
C GLU A 41 24.99 14.31 7.68
N GLU A 42 24.18 13.68 8.54
CA GLU A 42 24.31 12.25 8.82
C GLU A 42 24.00 11.38 7.58
N GLN A 43 23.02 11.78 6.77
CA GLN A 43 22.73 11.10 5.51
C GLN A 43 23.90 11.19 4.53
N GLU A 44 24.50 12.37 4.38
CA GLU A 44 25.67 12.58 3.53
C GLU A 44 26.85 11.73 4.01
N LEU A 45 27.16 11.76 5.30
CA LEU A 45 28.24 10.95 5.89
C LEU A 45 27.97 9.45 5.74
N SER A 46 26.73 8.99 5.90
CA SER A 46 26.35 7.59 5.70
C SER A 46 26.51 7.17 4.23
N LEU A 47 26.09 8.01 3.27
CA LEU A 47 26.28 7.75 1.84
C LEU A 47 27.76 7.67 1.44
N LEU A 48 28.60 8.45 2.10
CA LEU A 48 30.06 8.42 1.92
C LEU A 48 30.75 7.29 2.70
N ASN A 49 30.00 6.45 3.43
CA ASN A 49 30.51 5.42 4.36
C ASN A 49 31.44 5.98 5.45
N LEU A 50 31.27 7.24 5.83
CA LEU A 50 32.04 7.92 6.87
C LEU A 50 31.36 7.86 8.25
N LEU A 51 30.06 7.59 8.29
CA LEU A 51 29.29 7.36 9.51
C LEU A 51 28.93 5.87 9.62
N LYS A 52 29.32 5.22 10.71
CA LYS A 52 28.91 3.84 10.97
C LYS A 52 27.46 3.83 11.47
N ALA A 53 26.71 2.79 11.12
CA ALA A 53 25.29 2.66 11.45
C ALA A 53 24.94 2.78 12.96
N TYR A 54 25.89 2.51 13.86
CA TYR A 54 25.67 2.67 15.30
C TYR A 54 26.13 4.04 15.84
N GLU A 55 26.57 4.96 14.99
CA GLU A 55 27.05 6.29 15.38
C GLU A 55 26.01 7.39 15.10
N ASP A 56 24.84 7.04 14.53
CA ASP A 56 23.70 7.92 14.29
C ASP A 56 23.31 8.69 15.58
N LYS A 57 23.42 10.03 15.54
CA LYS A 57 23.06 10.92 16.64
C LYS A 57 21.61 11.34 16.59
N VAL A 58 20.97 11.35 15.43
CA VAL A 58 19.55 11.76 15.29
C VAL A 58 18.63 11.02 16.29
N PRO A 59 18.65 9.68 16.40
CA PRO A 59 17.84 8.96 17.39
C PRO A 59 18.22 9.30 18.84
N LEU A 60 19.51 9.51 19.12
CA LEU A 60 20.01 9.80 20.47
C LEU A 60 19.60 11.19 20.94
N VAL A 61 19.65 12.19 20.05
CA VAL A 61 19.16 13.54 20.33
C VAL A 61 17.67 13.50 20.67
N LEU A 62 16.87 12.79 19.86
CA LEU A 62 15.45 12.59 20.15
C LEU A 62 15.22 11.87 21.48
N GLN A 63 16.12 10.96 21.86
CA GLN A 63 16.05 10.26 23.14
C GLN A 63 16.39 11.12 24.35
N MET A 64 17.26 12.10 24.20
CA MET A 64 17.62 13.03 25.28
C MET A 64 16.61 14.17 25.47
N MET A 65 15.91 14.58 24.40
CA MET A 65 14.87 15.62 24.47
C MET A 65 13.58 15.08 25.12
N ASP A 66 12.83 15.90 25.85
CA ASP A 66 11.50 15.49 26.33
C ASP A 66 10.48 15.41 25.17
N VAL A 67 9.40 14.64 25.36
CA VAL A 67 8.39 14.39 24.33
C VAL A 67 7.77 15.70 23.82
N LYS A 68 7.49 16.66 24.70
CA LYS A 68 6.86 17.94 24.31
C LYS A 68 7.79 18.73 23.40
N SER A 69 9.08 18.82 23.73
CA SER A 69 10.07 19.50 22.89
C SER A 69 10.24 18.84 21.51
N VAL A 70 10.17 17.50 21.43
CA VAL A 70 10.22 16.77 20.17
C VAL A 70 8.95 17.00 19.33
N VAL A 71 7.78 16.99 19.95
CA VAL A 71 6.50 17.29 19.27
C VAL A 71 6.53 18.71 18.69
N GLU A 72 6.93 19.71 19.48
CA GLU A 72 7.06 21.10 19.00
C GLU A 72 8.04 21.24 17.83
N LEU A 73 9.15 20.49 17.88
CA LEU A 73 10.10 20.43 16.77
C LEU A 73 9.48 19.81 15.53
N PHE A 74 8.77 18.69 15.68
CA PHE A 74 8.18 17.96 14.56
C PHE A 74 7.00 18.70 13.93
N GLU A 75 6.25 19.50 14.68
CA GLU A 75 5.20 20.36 14.08
C GLU A 75 5.77 21.31 13.02
N GLU A 76 7.00 21.80 13.20
CA GLU A 76 7.68 22.70 12.26
C GLU A 76 8.44 21.97 11.13
N LEU A 77 8.76 20.68 11.32
CA LEU A 77 9.65 19.92 10.44
C LEU A 77 8.88 19.22 9.30
N ASP A 78 9.39 19.19 8.07
CA ASP A 78 8.71 18.48 6.96
C ASP A 78 8.53 16.97 7.25
N ASP A 79 7.44 16.37 6.76
CA ASP A 79 7.10 14.96 6.98
C ASP A 79 8.21 14.00 6.50
N TYR A 80 8.97 14.38 5.48
CA TYR A 80 10.13 13.62 5.02
C TYR A 80 11.17 13.46 6.14
N TYR A 81 11.53 14.54 6.84
CA TYR A 81 12.55 14.49 7.88
C TYR A 81 12.04 13.82 9.16
N ILE A 82 10.75 13.96 9.48
CA ILE A 82 10.13 13.19 10.58
C ILE A 82 10.22 11.69 10.30
N MET A 83 9.82 11.26 9.10
CA MET A 83 9.92 9.87 8.67
C MET A 83 11.36 9.36 8.78
N LYS A 84 12.33 10.15 8.31
CA LYS A 84 13.75 9.80 8.40
C LYS A 84 14.24 9.71 9.83
N ALA A 85 13.88 10.66 10.69
CA ALA A 85 14.34 10.69 12.07
C ALA A 85 13.78 9.51 12.91
N LEU A 86 12.52 9.13 12.69
CA LEU A 86 11.86 8.07 13.46
C LEU A 86 12.05 6.66 12.89
N PHE A 87 12.19 6.52 11.57
CA PHE A 87 12.15 5.21 10.90
C PHE A 87 13.30 4.98 9.91
N GLY A 88 14.12 6.00 9.64
CA GLY A 88 15.17 5.94 8.62
C GLY A 88 16.57 5.61 9.14
N ASN A 89 16.74 5.51 10.46
CA ASN A 89 18.04 5.30 11.11
C ASN A 89 18.21 3.83 11.52
N PHE A 90 19.45 3.39 11.70
CA PHE A 90 19.72 2.03 12.18
C PHE A 90 19.42 1.92 13.67
N ARG A 91 19.75 2.95 14.45
CA ARG A 91 19.26 3.10 15.83
C ARG A 91 17.82 3.58 15.84
N ALA A 92 16.99 2.96 16.66
CA ALA A 92 15.60 3.36 16.84
C ALA A 92 15.43 4.25 18.09
N VAL A 93 14.50 5.20 18.01
CA VAL A 93 13.90 5.80 19.21
C VAL A 93 13.04 4.73 19.88
N ASP A 94 13.06 4.68 21.22
CA ASP A 94 12.27 3.71 21.98
C ASP A 94 10.80 3.74 21.55
N GLU A 95 10.20 2.56 21.44
CA GLU A 95 8.85 2.40 20.91
C GLU A 95 7.81 3.20 21.69
N GLU A 96 7.88 3.16 23.02
CA GLU A 96 6.99 3.92 23.90
C GLU A 96 7.13 5.43 23.69
N LYS A 97 8.37 5.92 23.56
CA LYS A 97 8.62 7.34 23.32
C LYS A 97 8.14 7.77 21.94
N ARG A 98 8.42 6.97 20.91
CA ARG A 98 7.94 7.19 19.55
C ARG A 98 6.42 7.25 19.51
N GLN A 99 5.73 6.36 20.22
CA GLN A 99 4.27 6.39 20.33
C GLN A 99 3.78 7.69 20.97
N LYS A 100 4.34 8.09 22.13
CA LYS A 100 3.99 9.34 22.80
C LYS A 100 4.24 10.57 21.93
N ILE A 101 5.31 10.57 21.13
CA ILE A 101 5.57 11.64 20.15
C ILE A 101 4.45 11.68 19.10
N LEU A 102 4.11 10.55 18.49
CA LEU A 102 3.10 10.46 17.44
C LEU A 102 1.68 10.80 17.94
N GLU A 103 1.36 10.44 19.18
CA GLU A 103 0.12 10.83 19.86
C GLU A 103 0.05 12.33 20.17
N GLY A 104 1.19 12.96 20.43
CA GLY A 104 1.28 14.40 20.68
C GLY A 104 1.24 15.27 19.43
N LEU A 105 1.51 14.70 18.25
CA LEU A 105 1.40 15.42 16.97
C LEU A 105 -0.06 15.74 16.63
N SER A 106 -0.25 16.87 15.97
CA SER A 106 -1.53 17.24 15.37
C SER A 106 -1.96 16.20 14.34
N GLN A 107 -3.28 15.95 14.26
CA GLN A 107 -3.85 14.98 13.32
C GLN A 107 -3.42 15.25 11.88
N ARG A 108 -3.35 16.53 11.50
CA ARG A 108 -2.88 16.96 10.18
C ARG A 108 -1.42 16.58 9.94
N LYS A 109 -0.55 16.77 10.93
CA LYS A 109 0.87 16.44 10.80
C LYS A 109 1.10 14.96 10.68
N THR A 110 0.42 14.18 11.52
CA THR A 110 0.43 12.72 11.44
C THR A 110 -0.12 12.25 10.09
N ALA A 111 -1.18 12.85 9.56
CA ALA A 111 -1.71 12.51 8.23
C ALA A 111 -0.70 12.76 7.10
N LEU A 112 0.06 13.87 7.14
CA LEU A 112 1.13 14.14 6.18
C LEU A 112 2.24 13.08 6.25
N LEU A 113 2.69 12.75 7.46
CA LEU A 113 3.64 11.66 7.70
C LEU A 113 3.13 10.33 7.14
N LEU A 114 1.89 9.95 7.44
CA LEU A 114 1.32 8.69 6.96
C LEU A 114 1.08 8.68 5.44
N ASN A 115 0.74 9.82 4.83
CA ASN A 115 0.70 9.95 3.37
C ASN A 115 2.09 9.70 2.75
N ARG A 116 3.17 10.13 3.41
CA ARG A 116 4.53 9.81 2.97
C ARG A 116 4.85 8.33 3.14
N MET A 117 4.46 7.76 4.27
CA MET A 117 4.69 6.35 4.59
C MET A 117 3.80 5.40 3.76
N SER A 118 2.78 5.88 3.05
CA SER A 118 2.00 5.05 2.12
C SER A 118 2.78 4.65 0.86
N ILE A 119 3.92 5.31 0.60
CA ILE A 119 4.77 5.08 -0.56
C ILE A 119 5.75 3.94 -0.28
N GLY A 120 5.89 3.03 -1.25
CA GLY A 120 6.81 1.89 -1.21
C GLY A 120 6.20 0.62 -0.62
N VAL A 121 7.08 -0.31 -0.22
CA VAL A 121 6.71 -1.67 0.18
C VAL A 121 6.53 -1.79 1.70
N ASP A 122 7.52 -1.37 2.48
CA ASP A 122 7.57 -1.66 3.93
C ASP A 122 6.90 -0.57 4.78
N ASN A 123 7.01 0.69 4.39
CA ASN A 123 6.49 1.83 5.14
C ASN A 123 4.96 1.76 5.38
N PRO A 124 4.12 1.29 4.44
CA PRO A 124 2.68 1.18 4.67
C PRO A 124 2.33 0.27 5.86
N LYS A 125 3.12 -0.77 6.12
CA LYS A 125 2.94 -1.67 7.28
C LYS A 125 3.25 -0.96 8.59
N ALA A 126 4.32 -0.17 8.62
CA ALA A 126 4.64 0.67 9.77
C ALA A 126 3.56 1.73 10.01
N ALA A 127 3.04 2.35 8.95
CA ALA A 127 1.93 3.30 9.04
C ALA A 127 0.64 2.66 9.57
N ALA A 128 0.32 1.44 9.11
CA ALA A 128 -0.81 0.67 9.60
C ALA A 128 -0.68 0.35 11.09
N LYS A 129 0.52 -0.01 11.55
CA LYS A 129 0.81 -0.19 12.98
C LYS A 129 0.56 1.10 13.77
N ILE A 130 1.06 2.24 13.29
CA ILE A 130 0.82 3.54 13.94
C ILE A 130 -0.67 3.82 14.09
N LEU A 131 -1.47 3.69 13.03
CA LEU A 131 -2.92 3.92 13.10
C LEU A 131 -3.64 2.98 14.06
N ARG A 132 -3.21 1.71 14.11
CA ARG A 132 -3.78 0.74 15.05
C ARG A 132 -3.50 1.14 16.50
N ASP A 133 -2.27 1.54 16.77
CA ASP A 133 -1.79 1.82 18.14
C ASP A 133 -2.30 3.19 18.65
N LEU A 134 -2.77 4.08 17.77
CA LEU A 134 -3.42 5.33 18.16
C LEU A 134 -4.82 5.12 18.78
N PRO A 135 -5.23 6.00 19.74
CA PRO A 135 -6.60 6.11 20.18
C PRO A 135 -7.55 6.32 19.00
N ILE A 136 -8.74 5.71 19.04
CA ILE A 136 -9.61 5.64 17.87
C ILE A 136 -9.99 7.03 17.31
N GLN A 137 -10.30 8.00 18.18
CA GLN A 137 -10.65 9.34 17.75
C GLN A 137 -9.48 10.04 17.02
N ALA A 138 -8.24 9.78 17.46
CA ALA A 138 -7.04 10.28 16.79
C ALA A 138 -6.80 9.56 15.46
N ALA A 139 -6.89 8.22 15.44
CA ALA A 139 -6.70 7.42 14.23
C ALA A 139 -7.71 7.79 13.13
N SER A 140 -9.00 7.91 13.47
CA SER A 140 -10.04 8.32 12.53
C SER A 140 -9.84 9.77 12.06
N GLY A 141 -9.50 10.71 12.94
CA GLY A 141 -9.20 12.10 12.55
C GLY A 141 -7.98 12.23 11.62
N VAL A 142 -6.96 11.40 11.83
CA VAL A 142 -5.81 11.29 10.92
C VAL A 142 -6.26 10.77 9.55
N VAL A 143 -7.01 9.67 9.49
CA VAL A 143 -7.50 9.08 8.23
C VAL A 143 -8.45 10.01 7.48
N ASP A 144 -9.25 10.80 8.19
CA ASP A 144 -10.10 11.85 7.62
C ASP A 144 -9.27 12.92 6.89
N SER A 145 -8.09 13.24 7.42
CA SER A 145 -7.15 14.23 6.87
C SER A 145 -6.19 13.71 5.79
N MET A 146 -6.14 12.39 5.57
CA MET A 146 -5.21 11.77 4.61
C MET A 146 -5.65 11.93 3.15
N GLU A 147 -4.73 11.70 2.22
CA GLU A 147 -5.12 11.47 0.81
C GLU A 147 -5.83 10.11 0.70
N ILE A 148 -6.93 10.03 -0.07
CA ILE A 148 -7.79 8.82 -0.16
C ILE A 148 -6.96 7.59 -0.57
N ALA A 149 -6.10 7.71 -1.57
CA ALA A 149 -5.25 6.60 -2.03
C ALA A 149 -4.28 6.11 -0.94
N SER A 150 -3.67 7.04 -0.19
CA SER A 150 -2.80 6.71 0.94
C SER A 150 -3.56 5.98 2.06
N ALA A 151 -4.75 6.48 2.41
CA ALA A 151 -5.59 5.85 3.42
C ALA A 151 -5.98 4.42 3.01
N ILE A 152 -6.43 4.21 1.78
CA ILE A 152 -6.76 2.88 1.24
C ILE A 152 -5.53 1.97 1.28
N ARG A 153 -4.37 2.46 0.82
CA ARG A 153 -3.13 1.68 0.80
C ARG A 153 -2.72 1.20 2.18
N ILE A 154 -2.84 2.05 3.20
CA ILE A 154 -2.50 1.73 4.59
C ILE A 154 -3.56 0.82 5.22
N LEU A 155 -4.85 1.12 5.03
CA LEU A 155 -5.93 0.27 5.52
C LEU A 155 -5.85 -1.16 4.96
N ARG A 156 -5.33 -1.36 3.74
CA ARG A 156 -5.11 -2.72 3.19
C ARG A 156 -4.13 -3.56 4.01
N GLU A 157 -3.15 -2.95 4.67
CA GLU A 157 -2.16 -3.66 5.50
C GLU A 157 -2.68 -4.00 6.91
N MET A 158 -3.90 -3.57 7.25
CA MET A 158 -4.48 -3.77 8.57
C MET A 158 -5.34 -5.04 8.62
N PRO A 159 -5.46 -5.68 9.80
CA PRO A 159 -6.54 -6.62 10.06
C PRO A 159 -7.91 -5.97 9.88
N ILE A 160 -8.90 -6.76 9.47
CA ILE A 160 -10.25 -6.27 9.17
C ILE A 160 -10.90 -5.55 10.36
N ASP A 161 -10.74 -6.02 11.59
CA ASP A 161 -11.35 -5.41 12.77
C ASP A 161 -10.78 -4.02 13.05
N ASP A 162 -9.49 -3.80 12.78
CA ASP A 162 -8.87 -2.48 12.88
C ASP A 162 -9.39 -1.52 11.79
N LYS A 163 -9.60 -2.02 10.56
CA LYS A 163 -10.24 -1.23 9.48
C LYS A 163 -11.64 -0.80 9.89
N VAL A 164 -12.44 -1.74 10.38
CA VAL A 164 -13.83 -1.50 10.82
C VAL A 164 -13.86 -0.49 11.95
N ARG A 165 -12.99 -0.66 12.97
CA ARG A 165 -12.83 0.28 14.09
C ARG A 165 -12.61 1.70 13.58
N ILE A 166 -11.62 1.90 12.71
CA ILE A 166 -11.28 3.22 12.12
C ILE A 166 -12.43 3.77 11.29
N MET A 167 -13.02 2.96 10.41
CA MET A 167 -14.13 3.36 9.53
C MET A 167 -15.36 3.80 10.33
N ALA A 168 -15.66 3.17 11.47
CA ALA A 168 -16.76 3.55 12.34
C ALA A 168 -16.57 4.93 13.00
N GLY A 169 -15.32 5.38 13.18
CA GLY A 169 -15.01 6.70 13.73
C GLY A 169 -14.91 7.83 12.70
N LEU A 170 -15.08 7.53 11.40
CA LEU A 170 -15.05 8.54 10.33
C LEU A 170 -16.39 9.25 10.17
N THR A 171 -16.36 10.43 9.56
CA THR A 171 -17.60 11.05 9.06
C THR A 171 -18.23 10.17 7.96
N PRO A 172 -19.56 10.09 7.87
CA PRO A 172 -20.21 9.29 6.83
C PRO A 172 -19.78 9.66 5.40
N GLU A 173 -19.57 10.95 5.14
CA GLU A 173 -19.09 11.48 3.87
C GLU A 173 -17.70 10.94 3.54
N ARG A 174 -16.79 10.95 4.52
CA ARG A 174 -15.43 10.44 4.32
C ARG A 174 -15.40 8.92 4.15
N ALA A 175 -16.13 8.20 4.98
CA ALA A 175 -16.22 6.75 4.89
C ALA A 175 -16.80 6.33 3.53
N ALA A 176 -17.85 7.02 3.05
CA ALA A 176 -18.40 6.79 1.72
C ALA A 176 -17.40 7.09 0.60
N ALA A 177 -16.64 8.20 0.69
CA ALA A 177 -15.60 8.52 -0.29
C ALA A 177 -14.48 7.46 -0.34
N LEU A 178 -14.07 6.92 0.81
CA LEU A 178 -13.11 5.80 0.87
C LEU A 178 -13.69 4.54 0.23
N VAL A 179 -14.94 4.18 0.56
CA VAL A 179 -15.61 3.01 -0.02
C VAL A 179 -15.79 3.16 -1.53
N GLU A 180 -16.21 4.33 -2.03
CA GLU A 180 -16.33 4.61 -3.46
C GLU A 180 -14.99 4.43 -4.18
N ALA A 181 -13.91 4.97 -3.61
CA ALA A 181 -12.57 4.82 -4.17
C ALA A 181 -12.03 3.38 -4.09
N MET A 182 -12.40 2.61 -3.05
CA MET A 182 -12.08 1.19 -2.96
C MET A 182 -12.82 0.35 -3.99
N LEU A 183 -14.08 0.69 -4.29
CA LEU A 183 -14.89 0.04 -5.32
C LEU A 183 -14.29 0.26 -6.71
N GLY A 184 -13.99 1.52 -7.06
CA GLY A 184 -13.44 1.87 -8.36
C GLY A 184 -14.29 1.37 -9.54
N PRO A 185 -13.66 1.06 -10.70
CA PRO A 185 -14.30 0.34 -11.80
C PRO A 185 -14.88 -1.01 -11.36
N GLU A 186 -15.90 -1.47 -12.08
CA GLU A 186 -16.59 -2.73 -11.77
C GLU A 186 -15.63 -3.92 -11.68
N ASN A 187 -15.52 -4.44 -10.47
CA ASN A 187 -14.73 -5.60 -10.12
C ASN A 187 -15.34 -6.27 -8.87
N VAL A 188 -15.58 -7.58 -8.94
CA VAL A 188 -16.27 -8.31 -7.86
C VAL A 188 -15.45 -8.37 -6.57
N VAL A 189 -14.12 -8.50 -6.66
CA VAL A 189 -13.23 -8.56 -5.50
C VAL A 189 -13.22 -7.25 -4.72
N ARG A 190 -13.16 -6.11 -5.43
CA ARG A 190 -13.26 -4.78 -4.80
C ARG A 190 -14.59 -4.58 -4.09
N SER A 191 -15.66 -5.07 -4.70
CA SER A 191 -17.01 -5.04 -4.11
C SER A 191 -17.07 -5.90 -2.84
N ALA A 192 -16.49 -7.09 -2.87
CA ALA A 192 -16.41 -8.00 -1.72
C ALA A 192 -15.60 -7.40 -0.55
N ARG A 193 -14.45 -6.77 -0.82
CA ARG A 193 -13.64 -6.07 0.19
C ARG A 193 -14.42 -4.97 0.91
N SER A 194 -15.11 -4.13 0.15
CA SER A 194 -15.97 -3.08 0.72
C SER A 194 -17.15 -3.67 1.50
N ALA A 195 -17.75 -4.75 1.02
CA ALA A 195 -18.82 -5.46 1.72
C ALA A 195 -18.35 -6.06 3.06
N ASN A 196 -17.16 -6.65 3.11
CA ASN A 196 -16.58 -7.24 4.33
C ASN A 196 -16.41 -6.19 5.44
N ILE A 197 -15.91 -5.00 5.09
CA ILE A 197 -15.81 -3.87 6.04
C ILE A 197 -17.21 -3.43 6.48
N LEU A 198 -18.09 -3.13 5.53
CA LEU A 198 -19.39 -2.52 5.84
C LEU A 198 -20.33 -3.48 6.59
N HIS A 199 -20.26 -4.78 6.35
CA HIS A 199 -21.13 -5.75 7.02
C HIS A 199 -20.80 -5.87 8.52
N ARG A 200 -19.55 -5.60 8.91
CA ARG A 200 -19.10 -5.57 10.31
C ARG A 200 -19.33 -4.24 11.02
N LEU A 201 -19.74 -3.20 10.29
CA LEU A 201 -20.18 -1.95 10.91
C LEU A 201 -21.57 -2.11 11.53
N ASP A 202 -21.86 -1.26 12.51
CA ASP A 202 -23.18 -1.12 13.08
C ASP A 202 -24.21 -0.69 12.02
N ASP A 203 -25.46 -1.07 12.24
CA ASP A 203 -26.55 -0.81 11.29
C ASP A 203 -26.72 0.67 10.92
N PRO A 204 -26.67 1.63 11.88
CA PRO A 204 -26.72 3.05 11.57
C PRO A 204 -25.57 3.52 10.68
N GLY A 205 -24.31 3.22 11.04
CA GLY A 205 -23.13 3.63 10.27
C GLY A 205 -23.12 3.04 8.86
N LYS A 206 -23.40 1.72 8.76
CA LYS A 206 -23.55 1.01 7.48
C LYS A 206 -24.60 1.67 6.57
N ARG A 207 -25.79 1.99 7.09
CA ARG A 207 -26.87 2.63 6.30
C ARG A 207 -26.49 4.03 5.84
N GLN A 208 -25.84 4.81 6.70
CA GLN A 208 -25.40 6.16 6.34
C GLN A 208 -24.37 6.14 5.21
N ILE A 209 -23.41 5.23 5.27
CA ILE A 209 -22.39 5.08 4.21
C ILE A 209 -23.03 4.61 2.90
N LEU A 210 -23.86 3.55 2.94
CA LEU A 210 -24.54 3.03 1.75
C LEU A 210 -25.44 4.08 1.10
N GLY A 211 -26.14 4.90 1.90
CA GLY A 211 -27.01 5.98 1.40
C GLY A 211 -26.26 7.16 0.76
N LYS A 212 -24.93 7.22 0.91
CA LYS A 212 -24.06 8.22 0.28
C LYS A 212 -23.38 7.72 -1.00
N LEU A 213 -23.39 6.41 -1.25
CA LEU A 213 -22.87 5.82 -2.49
C LEU A 213 -23.87 6.00 -3.63
N LYS A 214 -23.39 5.87 -4.88
CA LYS A 214 -24.29 5.77 -6.04
C LYS A 214 -25.15 4.49 -5.91
N PRO A 215 -26.41 4.48 -6.39
CA PRO A 215 -27.29 3.32 -6.27
C PRO A 215 -26.67 2.02 -6.78
N GLU A 216 -26.02 2.05 -7.93
CA GLU A 216 -25.32 0.89 -8.53
C GLU A 216 -24.16 0.40 -7.66
N GLN A 217 -23.39 1.32 -7.06
CA GLN A 217 -22.30 0.98 -6.15
C GLN A 217 -22.83 0.33 -4.88
N ALA A 218 -23.87 0.91 -4.27
CA ALA A 218 -24.51 0.36 -3.08
C ALA A 218 -25.11 -1.03 -3.35
N GLN A 219 -25.76 -1.21 -4.50
CA GLN A 219 -26.34 -2.50 -4.90
C GLN A 219 -25.27 -3.59 -5.06
N ARG A 220 -24.12 -3.28 -5.68
CA ARG A 220 -23.00 -4.22 -5.80
C ARG A 220 -22.47 -4.66 -4.43
N VAL A 221 -22.29 -3.71 -3.52
CA VAL A 221 -21.87 -4.00 -2.14
C VAL A 221 -22.90 -4.89 -1.43
N LEU A 222 -24.18 -4.53 -1.50
CA LEU A 222 -25.27 -5.29 -0.87
C LEU A 222 -25.41 -6.71 -1.44
N ALA A 223 -25.19 -6.88 -2.74
CA ALA A 223 -25.17 -8.20 -3.36
C ALA A 223 -24.06 -9.08 -2.78
N GLN A 224 -22.86 -8.53 -2.62
CA GLN A 224 -21.72 -9.26 -2.03
C GLN A 224 -21.95 -9.60 -0.55
N MET A 225 -22.62 -8.74 0.21
CA MET A 225 -22.96 -9.04 1.61
C MET A 225 -23.91 -10.24 1.76
N LYS A 226 -24.74 -10.53 0.75
CA LYS A 226 -25.70 -11.64 0.79
C LYS A 226 -25.04 -13.01 0.55
N GLN A 227 -23.90 -13.02 -0.14
CA GLN A 227 -23.17 -14.23 -0.55
C GLN A 227 -22.16 -14.70 0.51
N TRP A 228 -22.18 -14.12 1.70
CA TRP A 228 -21.14 -14.37 2.69
C TRP A 228 -21.41 -15.66 3.49
N GLY A 229 -20.39 -16.51 3.63
CA GLY A 229 -20.46 -17.74 4.44
C GLY A 229 -20.96 -18.96 3.64
N GLU A 230 -20.93 -18.91 2.31
CA GLU A 230 -21.36 -20.01 1.44
C GLU A 230 -20.27 -21.08 1.26
N SER A 231 -19.01 -20.79 1.61
CA SER A 231 -17.87 -21.71 1.51
C SER A 231 -17.19 -21.95 2.85
N GLU A 232 -16.60 -23.14 3.01
CA GLU A 232 -15.74 -23.46 4.14
C GLU A 232 -14.49 -22.55 4.19
N PHE A 233 -14.01 -22.11 3.01
CA PHE A 233 -12.84 -21.24 2.89
C PHE A 233 -13.03 -19.86 3.52
N ASP A 234 -14.28 -19.40 3.69
CA ASP A 234 -14.57 -18.10 4.31
C ASP A 234 -14.13 -18.06 5.79
N THR A 235 -14.04 -19.22 6.44
CA THR A 235 -13.83 -19.33 7.89
C THR A 235 -12.40 -19.71 8.29
N ILE A 236 -11.61 -20.28 7.37
CA ILE A 236 -10.25 -20.77 7.66
C ILE A 236 -9.17 -19.81 7.17
N ASP A 237 -7.94 -19.95 7.68
CA ASP A 237 -6.80 -19.15 7.22
C ASP A 237 -6.45 -19.46 5.73
N PRO A 238 -6.06 -18.46 4.90
CA PRO A 238 -5.74 -18.70 3.50
C PRO A 238 -4.68 -19.79 3.27
N ARG A 239 -3.70 -19.95 4.17
CA ARG A 239 -2.69 -21.02 4.05
C ARG A 239 -3.30 -22.39 4.29
N GLN A 240 -4.24 -22.50 5.22
CA GLN A 240 -4.99 -23.75 5.45
C GLN A 240 -5.89 -24.06 4.25
N ALA A 241 -6.54 -23.05 3.66
CA ALA A 241 -7.33 -23.22 2.45
C ALA A 241 -6.49 -23.70 1.26
N VAL A 242 -5.25 -23.20 1.09
CA VAL A 242 -4.33 -23.71 0.06
C VAL A 242 -4.01 -25.19 0.26
N LEU A 243 -3.75 -25.63 1.51
CA LEU A 243 -3.50 -27.05 1.80
C LEU A 243 -4.72 -27.91 1.45
N ARG A 244 -5.92 -27.47 1.82
CA ARG A 244 -7.17 -28.17 1.46
C ARG A 244 -7.39 -28.23 -0.05
N LEU A 245 -7.16 -27.13 -0.77
CA LEU A 245 -7.24 -27.10 -2.23
C LEU A 245 -6.26 -28.06 -2.91
N ALA A 246 -5.08 -28.25 -2.32
CA ALA A 246 -4.07 -29.17 -2.85
C ALA A 246 -4.53 -30.64 -2.78
N GLU A 247 -5.34 -30.99 -1.77
CA GLU A 247 -5.90 -32.33 -1.57
C GLU A 247 -7.12 -32.64 -2.47
N MET A 248 -7.80 -31.60 -2.97
CA MET A 248 -8.99 -31.74 -3.83
C MET A 248 -8.63 -31.98 -5.30
N CYS A 249 -9.48 -32.70 -6.03
CA CYS A 249 -9.38 -32.74 -7.49
C CYS A 249 -9.73 -31.35 -8.10
N PRO A 250 -9.29 -31.03 -9.33
CA PRO A 250 -9.48 -29.71 -9.93
C PRO A 250 -10.94 -29.22 -9.95
N GLU A 251 -11.89 -30.10 -10.24
CA GLU A 251 -13.32 -29.80 -10.32
C GLU A 251 -13.91 -29.46 -8.94
N GLU A 252 -13.59 -30.25 -7.93
CA GLU A 252 -13.99 -29.98 -6.53
C GLU A 252 -13.38 -28.68 -6.02
N ALA A 253 -12.08 -28.49 -6.26
CA ALA A 253 -11.36 -27.27 -5.90
C ALA A 253 -11.98 -26.03 -6.54
N ALA A 254 -12.37 -26.11 -7.82
CA ALA A 254 -13.06 -25.03 -8.52
C ALA A 254 -14.46 -24.77 -7.97
N ALA A 255 -15.25 -25.81 -7.74
CA ALA A 255 -16.59 -25.68 -7.19
C ALA A 255 -16.57 -25.08 -5.78
N GLU A 256 -15.59 -25.43 -4.95
CA GLU A 256 -15.49 -24.89 -3.60
C GLU A 256 -14.91 -23.47 -3.58
N LEU A 257 -13.87 -23.19 -4.38
CA LEU A 257 -13.31 -21.85 -4.48
C LEU A 257 -14.33 -20.85 -5.06
N ASP A 258 -15.16 -21.26 -6.03
CA ASP A 258 -16.14 -20.37 -6.68
C ASP A 258 -17.26 -19.87 -5.76
N LYS A 259 -17.52 -20.61 -4.66
CA LYS A 259 -18.45 -20.21 -3.59
C LYS A 259 -17.81 -19.29 -2.56
N ALA A 260 -16.48 -19.25 -2.48
CA ALA A 260 -15.79 -18.46 -1.48
C ALA A 260 -15.92 -16.97 -1.76
N ASN A 261 -15.82 -16.17 -0.70
CA ASN A 261 -15.79 -14.73 -0.83
C ASN A 261 -14.66 -14.30 -1.79
N PRO A 262 -14.91 -13.44 -2.80
CA PRO A 262 -13.89 -13.07 -3.77
C PRO A 262 -12.61 -12.44 -3.20
N GLU A 263 -12.68 -11.72 -2.07
CA GLU A 263 -11.49 -11.25 -1.36
C GLU A 263 -10.65 -12.44 -0.88
N LYS A 264 -11.31 -13.45 -0.32
CA LYS A 264 -10.68 -14.67 0.18
C LYS A 264 -10.09 -15.52 -0.95
N MET A 265 -10.79 -15.63 -2.08
CA MET A 265 -10.28 -16.29 -3.28
C MET A 265 -8.93 -15.69 -3.71
N VAL A 266 -8.82 -14.36 -3.75
CA VAL A 266 -7.57 -13.68 -4.09
C VAL A 266 -6.44 -14.00 -3.12
N ASP A 267 -6.71 -13.97 -1.80
CA ASP A 267 -5.69 -14.28 -0.79
C ASP A 267 -5.19 -15.73 -0.91
N ILE A 268 -6.09 -16.65 -1.22
CA ILE A 268 -5.75 -18.06 -1.48
C ILE A 268 -4.92 -18.19 -2.77
N LEU A 269 -5.37 -17.56 -3.87
CA LEU A 269 -4.69 -17.63 -5.17
C LEU A 269 -3.27 -17.04 -5.12
N LYS A 270 -3.04 -16.00 -4.32
CA LYS A 270 -1.70 -15.42 -4.09
C LYS A 270 -0.71 -16.40 -3.43
N LEU A 271 -1.22 -17.37 -2.67
CA LEU A 271 -0.42 -18.34 -1.93
C LEU A 271 -0.39 -19.72 -2.59
N CYS A 272 -1.29 -19.96 -3.54
CA CYS A 272 -1.40 -21.22 -4.27
C CYS A 272 -0.27 -21.37 -5.29
N ASP A 273 0.08 -22.62 -5.61
CA ASP A 273 0.93 -22.91 -6.76
C ASP A 273 0.27 -22.42 -8.06
N ALA A 274 1.06 -21.82 -8.95
CA ALA A 274 0.56 -21.19 -10.16
C ALA A 274 -0.15 -22.17 -11.10
N GLY A 275 0.35 -23.41 -11.22
CA GLY A 275 -0.25 -24.45 -12.05
C GLY A 275 -1.60 -24.92 -11.47
N LYS A 276 -1.66 -25.14 -10.15
CA LYS A 276 -2.92 -25.48 -9.47
C LYS A 276 -3.95 -24.35 -9.60
N ALA A 277 -3.55 -23.11 -9.35
CA ALA A 277 -4.41 -21.94 -9.51
C ALA A 277 -4.92 -21.79 -10.95
N ALA A 278 -4.06 -22.01 -11.96
CA ALA A 278 -4.43 -21.99 -13.36
C ALA A 278 -5.46 -23.06 -13.72
N GLY A 279 -5.28 -24.30 -13.23
CA GLY A 279 -6.24 -25.39 -13.45
C GLY A 279 -7.61 -25.09 -12.85
N VAL A 280 -7.65 -24.59 -11.61
CA VAL A 280 -8.89 -24.20 -10.93
C VAL A 280 -9.58 -23.05 -11.65
N LEU A 281 -8.86 -21.97 -11.98
CA LEU A 281 -9.43 -20.81 -12.66
C LEU A 281 -9.87 -21.13 -14.10
N THR A 282 -9.20 -22.07 -14.78
CA THR A 282 -9.64 -22.56 -16.10
C THR A 282 -11.03 -23.20 -16.04
N ILE A 283 -11.36 -23.92 -14.96
CA ILE A 283 -12.68 -24.51 -14.77
C ILE A 283 -13.73 -23.43 -14.49
N ILE A 284 -13.42 -22.48 -13.60
CA ILE A 284 -14.32 -21.36 -13.28
C ILE A 284 -14.58 -20.50 -14.53
N ALA A 285 -13.55 -20.24 -15.34
CA ALA A 285 -13.63 -19.41 -16.54
C ALA A 285 -14.58 -19.98 -17.63
N ARG A 286 -14.90 -21.28 -17.59
CA ARG A 286 -15.90 -21.89 -18.49
C ARG A 286 -17.30 -21.35 -18.24
N HIS A 287 -17.59 -20.94 -17.00
CA HIS A 287 -18.90 -20.49 -16.57
C HIS A 287 -18.93 -18.99 -16.28
N ASP A 288 -17.88 -18.45 -15.67
CA ASP A 288 -17.77 -17.05 -15.30
C ASP A 288 -16.36 -16.47 -15.61
N PRO A 289 -16.08 -16.16 -16.90
CA PRO A 289 -14.80 -15.57 -17.28
C PRO A 289 -14.60 -14.17 -16.72
N LYS A 290 -15.68 -13.43 -16.39
CA LYS A 290 -15.56 -12.08 -15.82
C LYS A 290 -15.04 -12.13 -14.38
N LYS A 291 -15.55 -13.05 -13.56
CA LYS A 291 -15.02 -13.27 -12.20
C LYS A 291 -13.54 -13.63 -12.23
N VAL A 292 -13.12 -14.52 -13.13
CA VAL A 292 -11.69 -14.89 -13.26
C VAL A 292 -10.83 -13.70 -13.68
N ALA A 293 -11.29 -12.87 -14.63
CA ALA A 293 -10.59 -11.64 -15.01
C ALA A 293 -10.42 -10.72 -13.79
N ASP A 294 -11.49 -10.52 -13.01
CA ASP A 294 -11.47 -9.68 -11.80
C ASP A 294 -10.52 -10.22 -10.72
N LEU A 295 -10.49 -11.54 -10.52
CA LEU A 295 -9.57 -12.21 -9.60
C LEU A 295 -8.12 -12.01 -10.04
N LEU A 296 -7.79 -12.26 -11.31
CA LEU A 296 -6.44 -12.09 -11.84
C LEU A 296 -5.96 -10.63 -11.71
N GLU A 297 -6.82 -9.65 -11.98
CA GLU A 297 -6.45 -8.24 -11.78
C GLU A 297 -6.07 -7.92 -10.33
N GLU A 298 -6.78 -8.50 -9.37
CA GLU A 298 -6.66 -8.19 -7.94
C GLU A 298 -5.72 -9.12 -7.16
N THR A 299 -5.24 -10.20 -7.78
CA THR A 299 -4.11 -11.01 -7.26
C THR A 299 -2.77 -10.28 -7.35
N ASN A 300 -2.64 -9.30 -8.24
CA ASN A 300 -1.43 -8.50 -8.35
C ASN A 300 -1.30 -7.51 -7.18
N GLU A 301 -0.09 -7.38 -6.64
CA GLU A 301 0.22 -6.40 -5.61
C GLU A 301 0.78 -5.13 -6.22
N LYS A 302 0.12 -4.01 -5.89
CA LYS A 302 0.52 -2.68 -6.35
C LYS A 302 1.10 -1.88 -5.19
N ILE A 303 2.13 -1.09 -5.49
CA ILE A 303 2.68 -0.10 -4.57
C ILE A 303 2.48 1.31 -5.12
N ILE A 304 2.33 2.27 -4.22
CA ILE A 304 2.41 3.68 -4.57
C ILE A 304 3.88 4.03 -4.72
N ILE A 305 4.27 4.57 -5.88
CA ILE A 305 5.63 5.08 -6.13
C ILE A 305 5.70 6.60 -6.03
N GLY A 306 4.54 7.28 -6.04
CA GLY A 306 4.46 8.71 -5.80
C GLY A 306 3.11 9.30 -6.16
N PHE A 307 3.04 10.63 -6.14
CA PHE A 307 1.85 11.41 -6.45
C PHE A 307 2.22 12.50 -7.46
N ARG A 308 1.53 12.55 -8.60
CA ARG A 308 1.73 13.57 -9.65
C ARG A 308 0.66 14.65 -9.57
N GLY A 309 1.02 15.91 -9.84
CA GLY A 309 0.13 17.07 -9.74
C GLY A 309 0.34 17.90 -8.47
N ARG A 310 -0.52 18.90 -8.24
CA ARG A 310 -0.44 19.82 -7.08
C ARG A 310 -1.77 19.89 -6.33
N GLY A 311 -1.69 20.12 -5.01
CA GLY A 311 -2.87 20.34 -4.16
C GLY A 311 -3.79 19.12 -4.06
N ARG A 312 -5.11 19.35 -4.08
CA ARG A 312 -6.14 18.28 -3.94
C ARG A 312 -6.35 17.43 -5.21
N GLN A 313 -5.72 17.78 -6.32
CA GLN A 313 -5.83 17.06 -7.61
C GLN A 313 -4.61 16.17 -7.90
N ARG A 314 -3.92 15.72 -6.86
CA ARG A 314 -2.78 14.82 -7.02
C ARG A 314 -3.26 13.42 -7.41
N ALA A 315 -2.78 12.94 -8.55
CA ALA A 315 -3.03 11.59 -9.02
C ALA A 315 -2.00 10.64 -8.39
N CYS A 316 -2.50 9.55 -7.81
CA CYS A 316 -1.67 8.45 -7.33
C CYS A 316 -1.00 7.75 -8.51
N VAL A 317 0.30 7.51 -8.41
CA VAL A 317 1.05 6.70 -9.37
C VAL A 317 1.36 5.36 -8.71
N GLU A 318 0.85 4.29 -9.30
CA GLU A 318 1.00 2.93 -8.81
C GLU A 318 1.83 2.08 -9.77
N GLU A 319 2.50 1.07 -9.22
CA GLU A 319 3.26 0.08 -9.98
C GLU A 319 3.00 -1.32 -9.44
N ILE A 320 2.93 -2.31 -10.34
CA ILE A 320 2.86 -3.73 -9.96
C ILE A 320 4.23 -4.17 -9.42
N TYR A 321 4.26 -4.45 -8.13
CA TYR A 321 5.44 -4.91 -7.39
C TYR A 321 5.54 -6.44 -7.37
N MET A 322 4.42 -7.15 -7.22
CA MET A 322 4.36 -8.61 -7.40
C MET A 322 3.19 -8.97 -8.32
N CYS A 323 3.44 -9.91 -9.22
CA CYS A 323 2.47 -10.28 -10.27
C CYS A 323 2.16 -11.78 -10.30
N PRO A 324 1.46 -12.33 -9.28
CA PRO A 324 1.05 -13.74 -9.29
C PRO A 324 0.23 -14.11 -10.53
N ALA A 325 -0.57 -13.17 -11.05
CA ALA A 325 -1.38 -13.38 -12.24
C ALA A 325 -0.55 -13.79 -13.47
N ALA A 326 0.71 -13.34 -13.58
CA ALA A 326 1.59 -13.71 -14.70
C ALA A 326 1.87 -15.22 -14.71
N GLY A 327 2.30 -15.77 -13.56
CA GLY A 327 2.56 -17.21 -13.44
C GLY A 327 1.29 -18.04 -13.61
N ILE A 328 0.15 -17.55 -13.13
CA ILE A 328 -1.14 -18.22 -13.33
C ILE A 328 -1.51 -18.24 -14.82
N LEU A 329 -1.46 -17.09 -15.51
CA LEU A 329 -1.78 -16.99 -16.94
C LEU A 329 -0.82 -17.83 -17.81
N GLU A 330 0.45 -17.92 -17.43
CA GLU A 330 1.43 -18.76 -18.11
C GLU A 330 1.02 -20.24 -18.12
N ASN A 331 0.41 -20.72 -17.03
CA ASN A 331 -0.04 -22.10 -16.87
C ASN A 331 -1.48 -22.35 -17.35
N MET A 332 -2.23 -21.31 -17.73
CA MET A 332 -3.58 -21.48 -18.26
C MET A 332 -3.54 -21.89 -19.74
N ASP A 333 -4.44 -22.82 -20.10
CA ASP A 333 -4.59 -23.28 -21.49
C ASP A 333 -5.40 -22.27 -22.30
N MET A 334 -4.71 -21.52 -23.17
CA MET A 334 -5.32 -20.46 -23.97
C MET A 334 -6.07 -20.98 -25.19
N SER A 335 -6.01 -22.28 -25.49
CA SER A 335 -6.85 -22.89 -26.53
C SER A 335 -8.33 -22.93 -26.14
N LEU A 336 -8.63 -22.82 -24.83
CA LEU A 336 -9.98 -22.86 -24.29
C LEU A 336 -10.66 -21.48 -24.42
N ALA A 337 -11.86 -21.47 -25.01
CA ALA A 337 -12.62 -20.24 -25.25
C ALA A 337 -12.89 -19.43 -23.98
N GLY A 338 -13.15 -20.09 -22.84
CA GLY A 338 -13.34 -19.41 -21.55
C GLY A 338 -12.12 -18.60 -21.13
N ASN A 339 -10.91 -19.14 -21.31
CA ASN A 339 -9.66 -18.47 -20.96
C ASN A 339 -9.34 -17.30 -21.90
N ILE A 340 -9.69 -17.41 -23.19
CA ILE A 340 -9.59 -16.27 -24.12
C ILE A 340 -10.53 -15.14 -23.68
N ASN A 341 -11.77 -15.46 -23.31
CA ASN A 341 -12.74 -14.47 -22.83
C ASN A 341 -12.26 -13.75 -21.57
N VAL A 342 -11.55 -14.44 -20.66
CA VAL A 342 -10.90 -13.80 -19.50
C VAL A 342 -10.00 -12.65 -19.94
N LEU A 343 -9.11 -12.90 -20.91
CA LEU A 343 -8.18 -11.87 -21.41
C LEU A 343 -8.91 -10.69 -22.07
N GLU A 344 -10.04 -10.93 -22.74
CA GLU A 344 -10.82 -9.86 -23.36
C GLU A 344 -11.58 -9.00 -22.33
N LEU A 345 -11.86 -9.55 -21.15
CA LEU A 345 -12.59 -8.87 -20.06
C LEU A 345 -11.69 -8.16 -19.06
N MET A 346 -10.38 -8.44 -19.06
CA MET A 346 -9.39 -7.73 -18.27
C MET A 346 -9.15 -6.32 -18.83
N ARG A 347 -8.90 -5.35 -17.95
CA ARG A 347 -8.49 -4.01 -18.35
C ARG A 347 -7.16 -4.04 -19.09
N GLY A 348 -7.11 -3.39 -20.25
CA GLY A 348 -5.96 -3.40 -21.16
C GLY A 348 -4.64 -3.07 -20.46
N GLU A 349 -4.61 -1.97 -19.69
CA GLU A 349 -3.45 -1.52 -18.90
C GLU A 349 -2.92 -2.58 -17.91
N VAL A 350 -3.82 -3.35 -17.29
CA VAL A 350 -3.47 -4.39 -16.32
C VAL A 350 -2.99 -5.64 -17.05
N LEU A 351 -3.71 -6.04 -18.09
CA LEU A 351 -3.34 -7.19 -18.93
C LEU A 351 -1.95 -6.98 -19.55
N GLU A 352 -1.68 -5.82 -20.14
CA GLU A 352 -0.35 -5.48 -20.69
C GLU A 352 0.75 -5.63 -19.65
N SER A 353 0.53 -5.08 -18.45
CA SER A 353 1.50 -5.18 -17.36
C SER A 353 1.73 -6.63 -16.91
N ILE A 354 0.72 -7.49 -16.98
CA ILE A 354 0.87 -8.92 -16.66
C ILE A 354 1.60 -9.65 -17.79
N LEU A 355 1.20 -9.44 -19.05
CA LEU A 355 1.81 -10.07 -20.22
C LEU A 355 3.30 -9.72 -20.34
N ASP A 356 3.70 -8.51 -19.93
CA ASP A 356 5.11 -8.08 -19.87
C ASP A 356 6.00 -8.92 -18.95
N ARG A 357 5.40 -9.70 -18.05
CA ARG A 357 6.08 -10.55 -17.07
C ARG A 357 5.98 -12.05 -17.39
N ILE A 358 5.41 -12.40 -18.55
CA ILE A 358 5.30 -13.77 -19.05
C ILE A 358 6.34 -13.98 -20.18
N PRO A 359 6.89 -15.21 -20.36
CA PRO A 359 7.81 -15.51 -21.46
C PRO A 359 7.25 -15.15 -22.84
N ASP A 360 8.14 -14.71 -23.73
CA ASP A 360 7.78 -14.21 -25.07
C ASP A 360 7.04 -15.25 -25.92
N GLU A 361 7.38 -16.53 -25.78
CA GLU A 361 6.72 -17.65 -26.48
C GLU A 361 5.22 -17.71 -26.14
N LYS A 362 4.89 -17.65 -24.85
CA LYS A 362 3.51 -17.69 -24.36
C LYS A 362 2.76 -16.41 -24.71
N ARG A 363 3.45 -15.26 -24.70
CA ARG A 363 2.89 -13.98 -25.14
C ARG A 363 2.51 -14.02 -26.63
N ALA A 364 3.36 -14.61 -27.47
CA ALA A 364 3.11 -14.79 -28.90
C ALA A 364 1.93 -15.74 -29.15
N GLU A 365 1.84 -16.85 -28.40
CA GLU A 365 0.69 -17.76 -28.42
C GLU A 365 -0.62 -17.01 -28.12
N ILE A 366 -0.64 -16.23 -27.03
CA ILE A 366 -1.80 -15.41 -26.64
C ILE A 366 -2.16 -14.39 -27.75
N ALA A 367 -1.16 -13.71 -28.32
CA ALA A 367 -1.39 -12.72 -29.37
C ALA A 367 -2.00 -13.34 -30.64
N LEU A 368 -1.53 -14.53 -31.04
CA LEU A 368 -2.08 -15.28 -32.18
C LEU A 368 -3.54 -15.68 -31.94
N LEU A 369 -3.85 -16.18 -30.74
CA LEU A 369 -5.19 -16.62 -30.37
C LEU A 369 -6.21 -15.47 -30.27
N ARG A 370 -5.75 -14.24 -29.97
CA ARG A 370 -6.58 -13.02 -29.99
C ARG A 370 -6.85 -12.46 -31.39
N LYS A 371 -6.64 -13.26 -32.46
CA LYS A 371 -6.91 -12.93 -33.87
C LYS A 371 -6.20 -11.65 -34.35
N GLY A 372 -4.96 -11.42 -33.92
CA GLY A 372 -4.16 -10.31 -34.41
C GLY A 372 -4.64 -8.92 -33.99
N LYS A 373 -5.48 -8.81 -32.94
CA LYS A 373 -5.63 -7.54 -32.22
C LYS A 373 -4.25 -7.17 -31.68
N GLU A 374 -3.64 -6.12 -32.23
CA GLU A 374 -2.33 -5.64 -31.78
C GLU A 374 -2.38 -5.42 -30.26
N LEU A 375 -1.46 -6.08 -29.55
CA LEU A 375 -1.17 -5.69 -28.17
C LEU A 375 -0.67 -4.24 -28.23
N PRO A 376 -1.25 -3.28 -27.50
CA PRO A 376 -0.72 -1.93 -27.47
C PRO A 376 0.72 -1.99 -26.95
N MET A 377 1.68 -1.88 -27.85
CA MET A 377 3.11 -2.07 -27.55
C MET A 377 3.74 -0.85 -26.86
N LYS A 378 3.00 -0.15 -25.99
CA LYS A 378 3.52 1.00 -25.24
C LYS A 378 2.84 1.16 -23.89
N LEU A 379 3.50 0.64 -22.85
CA LEU A 379 3.40 1.26 -21.53
C LEU A 379 4.24 2.54 -21.50
N SER A 380 3.63 3.60 -20.99
CA SER A 380 4.29 4.83 -20.57
C SER A 380 5.11 4.56 -19.31
N VAL A 381 6.32 4.04 -19.49
CA VAL A 381 7.38 3.95 -18.45
C VAL A 381 6.95 3.13 -17.21
N SER A 382 7.24 1.83 -17.19
CA SER A 382 7.27 1.07 -15.92
C SER A 382 8.65 1.24 -15.25
N LEU A 383 8.66 1.55 -13.97
CA LEU A 383 9.87 1.61 -13.15
C LEU A 383 10.02 0.24 -12.48
N GLN A 384 10.42 -0.77 -13.27
CA GLN A 384 10.61 -2.12 -12.75
C GLN A 384 11.56 -2.11 -11.54
N LEU A 385 10.97 -2.22 -10.35
CA LEU A 385 11.67 -2.36 -9.09
C LEU A 385 11.97 -3.84 -8.91
N PHE A 386 13.13 -4.29 -9.41
CA PHE A 386 13.60 -5.64 -9.16
C PHE A 386 13.93 -5.84 -7.67
N THR A 387 13.25 -6.77 -7.03
CA THR A 387 13.63 -7.32 -5.73
C THR A 387 14.82 -8.25 -5.91
N VAL A 388 16.02 -7.78 -5.58
CA VAL A 388 17.15 -8.68 -5.31
C VAL A 388 17.33 -8.74 -3.80
N GLY A 389 17.40 -9.96 -3.26
CA GLY A 389 17.49 -10.22 -1.83
C GLY A 389 18.60 -9.42 -1.14
N LYS A 390 18.31 -9.03 0.12
CA LYS A 390 19.22 -8.49 1.14
C LYS A 390 20.44 -7.70 0.61
N GLY A 391 20.28 -6.38 0.54
CA GLY A 391 21.40 -5.43 0.52
C GLY A 391 21.47 -4.60 -0.76
N THR A 392 21.43 -3.27 -0.59
CA THR A 392 21.59 -2.23 -1.62
C THR A 392 20.53 -2.18 -2.74
N ARG A 393 19.51 -1.33 -2.54
CA ARG A 393 18.56 -0.89 -3.56
C ARG A 393 19.29 0.01 -4.57
N LYS A 394 19.50 -0.45 -5.81
CA LYS A 394 19.89 0.41 -6.93
C LYS A 394 18.65 0.72 -7.77
N THR A 395 18.23 1.98 -7.78
CA THR A 395 17.32 2.51 -8.80
C THR A 395 18.09 2.55 -10.11
N VAL A 396 17.76 1.68 -11.07
CA VAL A 396 18.31 1.78 -12.43
C VAL A 396 17.45 2.77 -13.18
N ASN A 397 18.03 3.92 -13.52
CA ASN A 397 17.41 4.87 -14.44
C ASN A 397 17.48 4.27 -15.85
N LEU A 398 16.38 3.66 -16.31
CA LEU A 398 16.27 3.12 -17.66
C LEU A 398 16.04 4.25 -18.66
N GLY A 399 17.13 4.95 -19.01
CA GLY A 399 17.33 5.62 -20.30
C GLY A 399 16.30 6.67 -20.73
N HIS A 400 16.81 7.89 -20.99
CA HIS A 400 16.08 8.97 -21.64
C HIS A 400 15.22 8.53 -22.83
N GLY A 401 13.89 8.74 -22.73
CA GLY A 401 13.06 8.97 -23.90
C GLY A 401 13.56 10.24 -24.61
N ARG A 402 13.90 10.11 -25.89
CA ARG A 402 14.40 11.20 -26.75
C ARG A 402 13.44 12.41 -26.73
N LYS A 403 14.06 13.59 -26.85
CA LYS A 403 13.46 14.94 -26.95
C LYS A 403 12.22 15.01 -27.82
#